data_AF-A0A316DT24-F1
#
_entry.id   AF-A0A316DT24-F1
#
_cell.length_a   1.000
_cell.length_b   1.000
_cell.length_c   1.000
_cell.angle_alpha   90.00
_cell.angle_beta   90.00
_cell.angle_gamma   90.00
#
_symmetry.space_group_name_H-M   'P 1'
#
loop_
_entity.id
_entity.type
_entity.pdbx_description
1 polymer ?
#
loop_
_entity_poly.entity_id
_entity_poly.type
_entity_poly.pdbx_seq_one_letter_code
_entity_poly.pdbx_strand_id
1 'polypeptide(L)'
;MSYQSLILTKKSAKDLSKLQKQFNANVKKIEELKANIVSEKEMLRRIMTRIQAEIVPLEHKHNNQLIELVYVFDRHYDNPFFKKKERAKMAEFIIDRTVELIENLGMDNLKPLYEKYANRSYDEVNSQADTITADLMKNMIEAKYGIEVDKNADLSNPQKIQDYIALKLEEKKTNAHSQNPPKEKTAKQIEKEEKLKQEAKNISKVARSIYTDLVKAFHPDREQDETERERKTEIMKLVTQAYEKDDLFELLRLKIELQDSDIESITIADEQLKYYNKILKET
;
A
#
# COMPACT_ATOMS: atom_id res chain seq x y z
N MET A 1 2.00 16.27 15.91
CA MET A 1 1.88 17.75 15.91
C MET A 1 0.40 18.05 15.89
N SER A 2 -0.10 18.81 16.87
CA SER A 2 -1.50 19.23 16.91
C SER A 2 -1.65 20.50 16.08
N TYR A 3 -2.60 20.47 15.16
CA TYR A 3 -3.03 21.52 14.26
C TYR A 3 -4.06 22.46 14.90
N GLN A 4 -4.08 22.60 16.23
CA GLN A 4 -4.98 23.54 16.91
C GLN A 4 -4.85 24.99 16.42
N SER A 5 -3.70 25.35 15.85
CA SER A 5 -3.41 26.65 15.26
C SER A 5 -3.91 26.83 13.81
N LEU A 6 -4.47 25.78 13.18
CA LEU A 6 -5.20 25.89 11.91
C LEU A 6 -6.66 26.33 12.10
N ILE A 7 -7.16 26.40 13.33
CA ILE A 7 -8.51 26.87 13.60
C ILE A 7 -8.55 28.36 13.35
N LEU A 8 -9.17 28.78 12.24
CA LEU A 8 -9.42 30.19 11.98
C LEU A 8 -10.33 30.75 13.08
N THR A 9 -9.82 31.69 13.86
CA THR A 9 -10.59 32.38 14.92
C THR A 9 -10.60 33.89 14.68
N LYS A 10 -11.79 34.48 14.47
CA LYS A 10 -12.01 35.91 14.79
C LYS A 10 -12.50 36.02 16.24
N LYS A 11 -12.32 37.21 16.85
CA LYS A 11 -12.68 37.57 18.24
C LYS A 11 -14.08 37.13 18.73
N SER A 12 -14.98 36.67 17.86
CA SER A 12 -16.22 36.00 18.23
C SER A 12 -16.56 34.84 17.26
N ALA A 13 -17.04 33.70 17.78
CA ALA A 13 -17.50 32.55 16.97
C ALA A 13 -18.71 32.87 16.05
N LYS A 14 -19.31 34.06 16.18
CA LYS A 14 -20.42 34.55 15.35
C LYS A 14 -19.98 35.11 13.99
N ASP A 15 -18.69 35.40 13.79
CA ASP A 15 -18.20 36.09 12.58
C ASP A 15 -17.50 35.17 11.54
N LEU A 16 -17.43 33.86 11.78
CA LEU A 16 -16.80 32.93 10.83
C LEU A 16 -17.73 32.62 9.65
N SER A 17 -17.18 32.72 8.44
CA SER A 17 -17.91 32.36 7.21
C SER A 17 -18.20 30.85 7.18
N LYS A 18 -19.23 30.45 6.42
CA LYS A 18 -19.59 29.02 6.26
C LYS A 18 -18.41 28.18 5.74
N LEU A 19 -17.58 28.77 4.87
CA LEU A 19 -16.39 28.12 4.31
C LEU A 19 -15.28 27.95 5.36
N GLN A 20 -15.10 28.91 6.26
CA GLN A 20 -14.13 28.82 7.35
C GLN A 20 -14.54 27.77 8.40
N LYS A 21 -15.84 27.69 8.73
CA LYS A 21 -16.36 26.64 9.62
C LYS A 21 -16.16 25.24 9.04
N GLN A 22 -16.37 25.08 7.74
CA GLN A 22 -16.15 23.80 7.05
C GLN A 22 -14.65 23.43 7.03
N PHE A 23 -13.77 24.40 6.80
CA PHE A 23 -12.33 24.20 6.85
C PHE A 23 -11.89 23.73 8.25
N ASN A 24 -12.30 24.43 9.31
CA ASN A 24 -11.97 24.07 10.69
C ASN A 24 -12.47 22.66 11.06
N ALA A 25 -13.67 22.28 10.60
CA ALA A 25 -14.21 20.94 10.85
C ALA A 25 -13.40 19.84 10.14
N ASN A 26 -13.02 20.07 8.88
CA ASN A 26 -12.20 19.15 8.11
C ASN A 26 -10.80 19.00 8.70
N VAL A 27 -10.17 20.10 9.13
CA VAL A 27 -8.88 20.09 9.83
C VAL A 27 -8.96 19.21 11.07
N LYS A 28 -9.93 19.47 11.96
CA LYS A 28 -10.12 18.67 13.18
C LYS A 28 -10.29 17.18 12.87
N LYS A 29 -11.03 16.85 11.81
CA LYS A 29 -11.23 15.45 11.41
C LYS A 29 -9.92 14.78 10.97
N ILE A 30 -9.07 15.51 10.24
CA ILE A 30 -7.75 15.01 9.82
C ILE A 30 -6.84 14.80 11.03
N GLU A 31 -6.88 15.67 12.04
CA GLU A 31 -6.11 15.47 13.27
C GLU A 31 -6.48 14.17 13.98
N GLU A 32 -7.80 13.94 14.12
CA GLU A 32 -8.33 12.71 14.72
C GLU A 32 -7.87 11.48 13.93
N LEU A 33 -7.94 11.52 12.60
CA LEU A 33 -7.49 10.42 11.74
C LEU A 33 -5.98 10.18 11.84
N LYS A 34 -5.16 11.24 11.83
CA LYS A 34 -3.71 11.11 12.01
C LYS A 34 -3.36 10.50 13.37
N ALA A 35 -4.05 10.92 14.44
CA ALA A 35 -3.88 10.33 15.77
C ALA A 35 -4.28 8.86 15.81
N ASN A 36 -5.40 8.49 15.18
CA ASN A 36 -5.84 7.10 15.07
C ASN A 36 -4.82 6.24 14.32
N ILE A 37 -4.28 6.72 13.19
CA ILE A 37 -3.26 6.01 12.42
C ILE A 37 -2.02 5.73 13.29
N VAL A 38 -1.58 6.68 14.10
CA VAL A 38 -0.44 6.48 15.02
C VAL A 38 -0.78 5.42 16.07
N SER A 39 -1.94 5.53 16.72
CA SER A 39 -2.41 4.57 17.73
C SER A 39 -2.54 3.15 17.16
N GLU A 40 -3.13 3.00 15.97
CA GLU A 40 -3.29 1.71 15.30
C GLU A 40 -1.93 1.10 14.90
N LYS A 41 -0.99 1.92 14.40
CA LYS A 41 0.37 1.47 14.10
C LYS A 41 1.08 0.97 15.35
N GLU A 42 0.93 1.66 16.48
CA GLU A 42 1.50 1.21 17.76
C GLU A 42 0.86 -0.10 18.24
N MET A 43 -0.46 -0.22 18.12
CA MET A 43 -1.17 -1.45 18.47
C MET A 43 -0.70 -2.63 17.61
N LEU A 44 -0.61 -2.44 16.28
CA LEU A 44 -0.12 -3.46 15.36
C LEU A 44 1.32 -3.86 15.69
N ARG A 45 2.18 -2.91 16.03
CA ARG A 45 3.56 -3.20 16.47
C ARG A 45 3.58 -4.07 17.72
N ARG A 46 2.72 -3.78 18.72
CA ARG A 46 2.62 -4.61 19.94
C ARG A 46 2.13 -6.01 19.65
N ILE A 47 1.11 -6.15 18.78
CA ILE A 47 0.59 -7.45 18.35
C ILE A 47 1.69 -8.25 17.65
N MET A 48 2.37 -7.67 16.67
CA MET A 48 3.47 -8.33 15.95
C MET A 48 4.60 -8.76 16.89
N THR A 49 4.95 -7.92 17.86
CA THR A 49 5.98 -8.25 18.88
C THR A 49 5.56 -9.47 19.69
N ARG A 50 4.30 -9.56 20.12
CA ARG A 50 3.79 -10.71 20.86
C ARG A 50 3.71 -11.96 19.99
N ILE A 51 3.27 -11.85 18.73
CA ILE A 51 3.26 -12.98 17.79
C ILE A 51 4.68 -13.55 17.64
N GLN A 52 5.67 -12.69 17.41
CA GLN A 52 7.07 -13.12 17.26
C GLN A 52 7.65 -13.72 18.55
N ALA A 53 7.27 -13.21 19.72
CA ALA A 53 7.81 -13.68 21.00
C ALA A 53 7.10 -14.93 21.54
N GLU A 54 5.79 -15.06 21.33
CA GLU A 54 4.95 -16.08 21.97
C GLU A 54 4.49 -17.16 20.98
N ILE A 55 4.10 -16.80 19.75
CA ILE A 55 3.46 -17.73 18.80
C ILE A 55 4.48 -18.39 17.88
N VAL A 56 5.37 -17.62 17.26
CA VAL A 56 6.39 -18.14 16.33
C VAL A 56 7.26 -19.24 16.96
N PRO A 57 7.75 -19.12 18.22
CA PRO A 57 8.52 -20.20 18.84
C PRO A 57 7.71 -21.47 19.09
N LEU A 58 6.41 -21.33 19.41
CA LEU A 58 5.51 -22.48 19.58
C LEU A 58 5.22 -23.18 18.26
N GLU A 59 5.01 -22.42 17.19
CA GLU A 59 4.85 -22.95 15.84
C GLU A 59 6.10 -23.71 15.40
N HIS A 60 7.29 -23.15 15.58
CA HIS A 60 8.55 -23.86 15.31
C HIS A 60 8.66 -25.15 16.14
N LYS A 61 8.34 -25.11 17.43
CA LYS A 61 8.37 -26.30 18.28
C LYS A 61 7.40 -27.37 17.79
N HIS A 62 6.18 -26.98 17.44
CA HIS A 62 5.16 -27.88 16.91
C HIS A 62 5.63 -28.54 15.61
N ASN A 63 6.14 -27.74 14.67
CA ASN A 63 6.59 -28.23 13.37
C ASN A 63 7.80 -29.17 13.53
N ASN A 64 8.75 -28.85 14.41
CA ASN A 64 9.87 -29.75 14.71
C ASN A 64 9.39 -31.09 15.28
N GLN A 65 8.38 -31.09 16.16
CA GLN A 65 7.80 -32.33 16.68
C GLN A 65 7.06 -33.14 15.62
N LEU A 66 6.36 -32.47 14.69
CA LEU A 66 5.73 -33.15 13.55
C LEU A 66 6.77 -33.81 12.64
N ILE A 67 7.88 -33.13 12.36
CA ILE A 67 9.00 -33.69 11.57
C ILE A 67 9.58 -34.91 12.29
N GLU A 68 9.87 -34.80 13.58
CA GLU A 68 10.35 -35.93 14.38
C GLU A 68 9.39 -37.11 14.33
N LEU A 69 8.08 -36.85 14.44
CA LEU A 69 7.05 -37.87 14.37
C LEU A 69 7.04 -38.56 12.99
N VAL A 70 7.09 -37.79 11.90
CA VAL A 70 7.17 -38.33 10.54
C VAL A 70 8.39 -39.26 10.37
N TYR A 71 9.57 -38.85 10.87
CA TYR A 71 10.76 -39.71 10.83
C TYR A 71 10.68 -40.95 11.72
N VAL A 72 9.98 -40.88 12.85
CA VAL A 72 9.71 -42.06 13.69
C VAL A 72 8.84 -43.06 12.94
N PHE A 73 7.79 -42.58 12.25
CA PHE A 73 6.94 -43.43 11.42
C PHE A 73 7.73 -44.05 10.26
N ASP A 74 8.59 -43.28 9.59
CA ASP A 74 9.48 -43.78 8.54
C ASP A 74 10.39 -44.91 9.04
N ARG A 75 11.09 -44.66 10.16
CA ARG A 75 12.02 -45.63 10.77
C ARG A 75 11.35 -46.95 11.13
N HIS A 76 10.11 -46.90 11.60
CA HIS A 76 9.38 -48.08 12.07
C HIS A 76 8.44 -48.69 11.04
N TYR A 77 8.37 -48.11 9.83
CA TYR A 77 7.45 -48.55 8.77
C TYR A 77 7.62 -50.04 8.44
N ASP A 78 8.85 -50.51 8.28
CA ASP A 78 9.16 -51.91 7.93
C ASP A 78 9.21 -52.85 9.13
N ASN A 79 8.85 -52.39 10.33
CA ASN A 79 8.85 -53.23 11.51
C ASN A 79 7.81 -54.38 11.35
N PRO A 80 8.21 -55.65 11.52
CA PRO A 80 7.31 -56.81 11.39
C PRO A 80 6.09 -56.79 12.32
N PHE A 81 6.15 -56.00 13.41
CA PHE A 81 5.04 -55.80 14.34
C PHE A 81 3.79 -55.24 13.65
N PHE A 82 3.94 -54.34 12.69
CA PHE A 82 2.82 -53.70 12.01
C PHE A 82 2.29 -54.54 10.85
N LYS A 83 0.97 -54.64 10.73
CA LYS A 83 0.30 -55.31 9.61
C LYS A 83 0.25 -54.41 8.38
N LYS A 84 -0.01 -54.99 7.21
CA LYS A 84 -0.11 -54.25 5.92
C LYS A 84 -1.07 -53.04 6.00
N LYS A 85 -2.21 -53.18 6.66
CA LYS A 85 -3.18 -52.08 6.83
C LYS A 85 -2.67 -50.95 7.73
N GLU A 86 -1.89 -51.27 8.74
CA GLU A 86 -1.30 -50.27 9.66
C GLU A 86 -0.16 -49.53 8.95
N ARG A 87 0.70 -50.25 8.22
CA ARG A 87 1.72 -49.64 7.36
C ARG A 87 1.09 -48.69 6.33
N ALA A 88 -0.01 -49.09 5.68
CA ALA A 88 -0.70 -48.19 4.74
C ALA A 88 -1.14 -46.87 5.39
N LYS A 89 -1.68 -46.91 6.62
CA LYS A 89 -2.03 -45.69 7.38
C LYS A 89 -0.81 -44.87 7.78
N MET A 90 0.31 -45.53 8.10
CA MET A 90 1.57 -44.84 8.38
C MET A 90 2.08 -44.11 7.14
N ALA A 91 2.05 -44.75 5.97
CA ALA A 91 2.41 -44.12 4.70
C ALA A 91 1.51 -42.93 4.38
N GLU A 92 0.19 -43.07 4.51
CA GLU A 92 -0.77 -41.99 4.31
C GLU A 92 -0.48 -40.80 5.25
N PHE A 93 -0.25 -41.06 6.54
CA PHE A 93 0.13 -40.02 7.49
C PHE A 93 1.45 -39.32 7.12
N ILE A 94 2.47 -40.07 6.70
CA ILE A 94 3.75 -39.49 6.27
C ILE A 94 3.53 -38.60 5.04
N ILE A 95 2.77 -39.08 4.05
CA ILE A 95 2.46 -38.33 2.82
C ILE A 95 1.75 -37.02 3.17
N ASP A 96 0.65 -37.07 3.93
CA ASP A 96 -0.15 -35.90 4.26
C ASP A 96 0.67 -34.85 5.01
N ARG A 97 1.47 -35.29 6.00
CA ARG A 97 2.29 -34.37 6.81
C ARG A 97 3.47 -33.81 6.05
N THR A 98 4.10 -34.59 5.19
CA THR A 98 5.21 -34.07 4.36
C THR A 98 4.70 -33.03 3.37
N VAL A 99 3.53 -33.23 2.74
CA VAL A 99 2.90 -32.22 1.87
C VAL A 99 2.64 -30.93 2.65
N GLU A 100 1.98 -31.01 3.81
CA GLU A 100 1.66 -29.83 4.63
C GLU A 100 2.93 -29.04 5.04
N LEU A 101 3.99 -29.74 5.43
CA LEU A 101 5.26 -29.12 5.83
C LEU A 101 6.02 -28.52 4.64
N ILE A 102 5.93 -29.12 3.46
CA ILE A 102 6.55 -28.59 2.23
C ILE A 102 5.79 -27.34 1.77
N GLU A 103 4.46 -27.38 1.66
CA GLU A 103 3.64 -26.27 1.16
C GLU A 103 3.64 -25.07 2.10
N ASN A 104 3.46 -25.29 3.40
CA ASN A 104 3.26 -24.19 4.34
C ASN A 104 4.58 -23.60 4.86
N LEU A 105 5.66 -24.39 4.91
CA LEU A 105 6.92 -24.00 5.55
C LEU A 105 8.13 -24.08 4.61
N GLY A 106 7.95 -24.51 3.36
CA GLY A 106 9.03 -24.59 2.36
C GLY A 106 10.09 -25.64 2.68
N MET A 107 9.73 -26.71 3.39
CA MET A 107 10.67 -27.76 3.81
C MET A 107 10.97 -28.76 2.68
N ASP A 108 11.61 -28.28 1.61
CA ASP A 108 11.94 -29.09 0.42
C ASP A 108 12.78 -30.34 0.73
N ASN A 109 13.52 -30.33 1.84
CA ASN A 109 14.28 -31.49 2.32
C ASN A 109 13.40 -32.71 2.66
N LEU A 110 12.08 -32.54 2.80
CA LEU A 110 11.12 -33.63 3.03
C LEU A 110 10.59 -34.25 1.73
N LYS A 111 10.85 -33.66 0.56
CA LYS A 111 10.42 -34.22 -0.74
C LYS A 111 10.87 -35.67 -0.95
N PRO A 112 12.13 -36.06 -0.69
CA PRO A 112 12.54 -37.47 -0.87
C PRO A 112 11.74 -38.44 0.00
N LEU A 113 11.33 -37.99 1.20
CA LEU A 113 10.53 -38.80 2.10
C LEU A 113 9.09 -38.94 1.59
N TYR A 114 8.49 -37.86 1.09
CA TYR A 114 7.20 -37.93 0.39
C TYR A 114 7.28 -38.91 -0.79
N GLU A 115 8.29 -38.78 -1.66
CA GLU A 115 8.43 -39.58 -2.87
C GLU A 115 8.56 -41.08 -2.57
N LYS A 116 9.27 -41.43 -1.49
CA LYS A 116 9.41 -42.81 -0.99
C LYS A 116 8.06 -43.47 -0.73
N TYR A 117 7.08 -42.75 -0.19
CA TYR A 117 5.77 -43.31 0.20
C TYR A 117 4.69 -43.09 -0.86
N ALA A 118 4.72 -41.95 -1.56
CA ALA A 118 3.76 -41.60 -2.59
C ALA A 118 4.04 -42.29 -3.94
N ASN A 119 5.25 -42.84 -4.15
CA ASN A 119 5.71 -43.44 -5.40
C ASN A 119 5.56 -42.51 -6.62
N ARG A 120 5.70 -41.21 -6.41
CA ARG A 120 5.61 -40.17 -7.45
C ARG A 120 6.42 -38.95 -7.01
N SER A 121 7.01 -38.24 -7.95
CA SER A 121 7.74 -37.01 -7.64
C SER A 121 6.79 -35.94 -7.09
N TYR A 122 7.24 -35.23 -6.05
CA TYR A 122 6.48 -34.09 -5.53
C TYR A 122 6.37 -32.97 -6.57
N ASP A 123 7.49 -32.62 -7.21
CA ASP A 123 7.57 -31.53 -8.18
C ASP A 123 6.80 -31.86 -9.47
N GLU A 124 6.75 -33.12 -9.90
CA GLU A 124 5.94 -33.53 -11.06
C GLU A 124 4.44 -33.41 -10.78
N VAL A 125 3.99 -33.74 -9.56
CA VAL A 125 2.58 -33.60 -9.16
C VAL A 125 2.21 -32.12 -9.04
N ASN A 126 3.08 -31.30 -8.44
CA ASN A 126 2.81 -29.87 -8.28
C ASN A 126 2.88 -29.11 -9.61
N SER A 127 3.85 -29.42 -10.48
CA SER A 127 3.93 -28.81 -11.81
C SER A 127 2.72 -29.15 -12.70
N GLN A 128 2.13 -30.35 -12.56
CA GLN A 128 0.85 -30.67 -13.21
C GLN A 128 -0.31 -29.82 -12.65
N ALA A 129 -0.36 -29.59 -11.34
CA ALA A 129 -1.36 -28.70 -10.74
C ALA A 129 -1.14 -27.24 -11.17
N ASP A 130 0.11 -26.77 -11.15
CA ASP A 130 0.52 -25.43 -11.54
C ASP A 130 0.19 -25.16 -13.02
N THR A 131 0.45 -26.13 -13.91
CA THR A 131 0.10 -26.03 -15.34
C THR A 131 -1.40 -25.96 -15.55
N ILE A 132 -2.21 -26.75 -14.83
CA ILE A 132 -3.68 -26.67 -14.89
C ILE A 132 -4.17 -25.30 -14.40
N THR A 133 -3.63 -24.79 -13.29
CA THR A 133 -4.00 -23.45 -12.80
C THR A 133 -3.52 -22.33 -13.73
N ALA A 134 -2.33 -22.46 -14.32
CA ALA A 134 -1.80 -21.51 -15.29
C ALA A 134 -2.66 -21.51 -16.56
N ASP A 135 -3.05 -22.67 -17.08
CA ASP A 135 -3.93 -22.78 -18.24
C ASP A 135 -5.34 -22.22 -17.95
N LEU A 136 -5.88 -22.44 -16.74
CA LEU A 136 -7.14 -21.83 -16.31
C LEU A 136 -7.03 -20.30 -16.24
N MET A 137 -5.93 -19.77 -15.69
CA MET A 137 -5.68 -18.33 -15.64
C MET A 137 -5.48 -17.73 -17.03
N LYS A 138 -4.74 -18.41 -17.93
CA LYS A 138 -4.55 -18.00 -19.33
C LYS A 138 -5.89 -17.91 -20.04
N ASN A 139 -6.72 -18.96 -19.97
CA ASN A 139 -8.06 -18.96 -20.54
C ASN A 139 -8.95 -17.83 -19.97
N MET A 140 -8.83 -17.52 -18.67
CA MET A 140 -9.57 -16.43 -18.05
C MET A 140 -9.11 -15.05 -18.54
N ILE A 141 -7.79 -14.84 -18.70
CA ILE A 141 -7.21 -13.60 -19.23
C ILE A 141 -7.60 -13.42 -20.70
N GLU A 142 -7.52 -14.48 -21.50
CA GLU A 142 -7.95 -14.52 -22.90
C GLU A 142 -9.43 -14.16 -23.05
N ALA A 143 -10.31 -14.80 -22.27
CA ALA A 143 -11.74 -14.53 -22.32
C ALA A 143 -12.10 -13.11 -21.85
N LYS A 144 -11.42 -12.58 -20.83
CA LYS A 144 -11.74 -11.28 -20.21
C LYS A 144 -11.15 -10.09 -20.97
N TYR A 145 -9.94 -10.23 -21.50
CA TYR A 145 -9.20 -9.13 -22.13
C TYR A 145 -8.98 -9.33 -23.64
N GLY A 146 -9.30 -10.52 -24.19
CA GLY A 146 -9.06 -10.86 -25.59
C GLY A 146 -7.58 -10.89 -25.95
N ILE A 147 -6.70 -11.20 -25.00
CA ILE A 147 -5.24 -11.21 -25.16
C ILE A 147 -4.77 -12.65 -25.14
N GLU A 148 -4.20 -13.12 -26.25
CA GLU A 148 -3.55 -14.43 -26.33
C GLU A 148 -2.33 -14.46 -25.40
N VAL A 149 -2.31 -15.39 -24.46
CA VAL A 149 -1.24 -15.47 -23.47
C VAL A 149 -0.18 -16.46 -23.95
N ASP A 150 1.07 -16.01 -24.03
CA ASP A 150 2.19 -16.86 -24.43
C ASP A 150 2.31 -18.04 -23.46
N LYS A 151 2.63 -19.22 -24.00
CA LYS A 151 2.87 -20.43 -23.23
C LYS A 151 3.96 -20.23 -22.18
N ASN A 152 4.94 -19.37 -22.45
CA ASN A 152 6.08 -19.07 -21.57
C ASN A 152 5.87 -17.83 -20.67
N ALA A 153 4.67 -17.23 -20.65
CA ALA A 153 4.39 -16.07 -19.80
C ALA A 153 4.43 -16.43 -18.31
N ASP A 154 5.24 -15.71 -17.54
CA ASP A 154 5.34 -15.87 -16.10
C ASP A 154 4.14 -15.20 -15.39
N LEU A 155 3.17 -16.02 -14.99
CA LEU A 155 1.94 -15.60 -14.29
C LEU A 155 1.95 -15.99 -12.80
N SER A 156 3.12 -16.22 -12.23
CA SER A 156 3.29 -16.77 -10.87
C SER A 156 2.73 -15.90 -9.74
N ASN A 157 2.46 -14.61 -9.98
CA ASN A 157 1.85 -13.74 -8.98
C ASN A 157 0.94 -12.66 -9.59
N PRO A 158 0.03 -12.05 -8.80
CA PRO A 158 -0.92 -11.05 -9.27
C PRO A 158 -0.28 -9.81 -9.91
N GLN A 159 0.93 -9.43 -9.48
CA GLN A 159 1.63 -8.25 -10.00
C GLN A 159 2.17 -8.53 -11.41
N LYS A 160 2.82 -9.67 -11.61
CA LYS A 160 3.32 -10.11 -12.92
C LYS A 160 2.18 -10.32 -13.91
N ILE A 161 1.02 -10.81 -13.44
CA ILE A 161 -0.19 -10.90 -14.27
C ILE A 161 -0.61 -9.50 -14.74
N GLN A 162 -0.64 -8.50 -13.85
CA GLN A 162 -0.99 -7.13 -14.22
C GLN A 162 0.01 -6.51 -15.18
N ASP A 163 1.31 -6.69 -14.94
CA ASP A 163 2.38 -6.17 -15.78
C ASP A 163 2.37 -6.82 -17.17
N TYR A 164 2.13 -8.13 -17.25
CA TYR A 164 1.98 -8.86 -18.51
C TYR A 164 0.75 -8.39 -19.30
N ILE A 165 -0.39 -8.20 -18.63
CA ILE A 165 -1.61 -7.64 -19.25
C ILE A 165 -1.35 -6.21 -19.73
N ALA A 166 -0.67 -5.38 -18.94
CA ALA A 166 -0.34 -4.00 -19.30
C ALA A 166 0.56 -3.96 -20.53
N LEU A 167 1.62 -4.77 -20.55
CA LEU A 167 2.55 -4.89 -21.68
C LEU A 167 1.86 -5.38 -22.94
N LYS A 168 1.04 -6.43 -22.86
CA LYS A 168 0.29 -6.93 -24.02
C LYS A 168 -0.80 -5.96 -24.50
N LEU A 169 -1.43 -5.22 -23.60
CA LEU A 169 -2.33 -4.13 -23.96
C LEU A 169 -1.59 -2.96 -24.61
N GLU A 170 -0.37 -2.66 -24.18
CA GLU A 170 0.49 -1.66 -24.82
C GLU A 170 0.97 -2.13 -26.19
N GLU A 171 1.42 -3.37 -26.34
CA GLU A 171 1.78 -3.97 -27.64
C GLU A 171 0.58 -3.99 -28.61
N LYS A 172 -0.62 -4.31 -28.11
CA LYS A 172 -1.85 -4.18 -28.90
C LYS A 172 -2.15 -2.73 -29.27
N LYS A 173 -1.90 -1.76 -28.38
CA LYS A 173 -2.10 -0.33 -28.68
C LYS A 173 -1.08 0.21 -29.68
N THR A 174 0.19 -0.21 -29.60
CA THR A 174 1.26 0.20 -30.52
C THR A 174 1.06 -0.44 -31.90
N ASN A 175 0.70 -1.72 -31.97
CA ASN A 175 0.41 -2.40 -33.23
C ASN A 175 -0.93 -1.92 -33.84
N ALA A 176 -1.92 -1.56 -33.02
CA ALA A 176 -3.17 -0.94 -33.50
C ALA A 176 -3.01 0.53 -33.95
N HIS A 177 -1.90 1.20 -33.62
CA HIS A 177 -1.59 2.52 -34.18
C HIS A 177 -1.09 2.46 -35.63
N SER A 178 -0.77 1.27 -36.15
CA SER A 178 -0.28 1.12 -37.53
C SER A 178 -1.37 0.73 -38.53
N GLN A 179 -2.47 0.08 -38.13
CA GLN A 179 -3.61 -0.21 -39.02
C GLN A 179 -4.94 -0.28 -38.25
N ASN A 180 -5.79 0.74 -38.45
CA ASN A 180 -7.23 0.84 -38.11
C ASN A 180 -7.64 1.13 -36.64
N PRO A 181 -8.77 1.87 -36.42
CA PRO A 181 -8.98 2.73 -35.25
C PRO A 181 -9.37 1.96 -33.96
N PRO A 182 -9.17 2.56 -32.77
CA PRO A 182 -9.24 1.85 -31.50
C PRO A 182 -10.68 1.54 -31.08
N LYS A 183 -10.92 0.32 -30.58
CA LYS A 183 -12.10 0.04 -29.74
C LYS A 183 -12.02 0.93 -28.49
N GLU A 184 -12.98 1.84 -28.40
CA GLU A 184 -13.04 2.91 -27.41
C GLU A 184 -13.06 2.37 -25.98
N LYS A 185 -12.08 2.79 -25.16
CA LYS A 185 -12.31 2.92 -23.72
C LYS A 185 -13.53 3.84 -23.56
N THR A 186 -14.51 3.46 -22.76
CA THR A 186 -15.73 4.26 -22.60
C THR A 186 -15.33 5.69 -22.22
N ALA A 187 -15.84 6.70 -22.91
CA ALA A 187 -15.46 8.11 -22.71
C ALA A 187 -15.42 8.54 -21.23
N LYS A 188 -16.30 7.95 -20.41
CA LYS A 188 -16.38 8.15 -18.95
C LYS A 188 -15.14 7.72 -18.15
N GLN A 189 -14.44 6.66 -18.57
CA GLN A 189 -13.23 6.18 -17.87
C GLN A 189 -12.01 7.03 -18.22
N ILE A 190 -11.86 7.44 -19.49
CA ILE A 190 -10.80 8.36 -19.91
C ILE A 190 -11.00 9.72 -19.22
N GLU A 191 -12.23 10.24 -19.22
CA GLU A 191 -12.55 11.51 -18.57
C GLU A 191 -12.27 11.48 -17.06
N LYS A 192 -12.55 10.37 -16.38
CA LYS A 192 -12.27 10.22 -14.94
C LYS A 192 -10.77 10.13 -14.65
N GLU A 193 -10.01 9.39 -15.44
CA GLU A 193 -8.56 9.25 -15.26
C GLU A 193 -7.82 10.55 -15.62
N GLU A 194 -8.25 11.25 -16.67
CA GLU A 194 -7.75 12.58 -17.01
C GLU A 194 -8.11 13.62 -15.95
N LYS A 195 -9.34 13.59 -15.39
CA LYS A 195 -9.71 14.43 -14.26
C LYS A 195 -8.80 14.20 -13.06
N LEU A 196 -8.58 12.95 -12.65
CA LEU A 196 -7.70 12.63 -11.52
C LEU A 196 -6.25 13.08 -11.76
N LYS A 197 -5.72 12.89 -12.98
CA LYS A 197 -4.37 13.36 -13.33
C LYS A 197 -4.28 14.89 -13.40
N GLN A 198 -5.30 15.57 -13.91
CA GLN A 198 -5.39 17.03 -13.90
C GLN A 198 -5.50 17.56 -12.46
N GLU A 199 -6.29 16.89 -11.61
CA GLU A 199 -6.49 17.23 -10.21
C GLU A 199 -5.19 17.06 -9.39
N ALA A 200 -4.46 15.94 -9.55
CA ALA A 200 -3.15 15.75 -8.92
C ALA A 200 -2.10 16.78 -9.39
N LYS A 201 -2.12 17.15 -10.68
CA LYS A 201 -1.30 18.25 -11.22
C LYS A 201 -1.71 19.61 -10.63
N ASN A 202 -2.99 19.82 -10.33
CA ASN A 202 -3.45 21.05 -9.70
C ASN A 202 -3.05 21.10 -8.22
N ILE A 203 -3.13 20.00 -7.49
CA ILE A 203 -2.70 19.88 -6.09
C ILE A 203 -1.20 20.19 -5.95
N SER A 204 -0.35 19.56 -6.78
CA SER A 204 1.10 19.82 -6.77
C SER A 204 1.47 21.25 -7.16
N LYS A 205 0.76 21.86 -8.12
CA LYS A 205 0.90 23.28 -8.47
C LYS A 205 0.55 24.19 -7.29
N VAL A 206 -0.52 23.87 -6.56
CA VAL A 206 -0.97 24.65 -5.41
C VAL A 206 0.00 24.52 -4.24
N ALA A 207 0.49 23.31 -3.95
CA ALA A 207 1.54 23.08 -2.96
C ALA A 207 2.81 23.89 -3.29
N ARG A 208 3.25 23.87 -4.55
CA ARG A 208 4.40 24.66 -5.01
C ARG A 208 4.15 26.17 -4.92
N SER A 209 2.93 26.64 -5.24
CA SER A 209 2.59 28.06 -5.11
C SER A 209 2.65 28.52 -3.66
N ILE A 210 2.05 27.77 -2.74
CA ILE A 210 2.05 28.09 -1.31
C ILE A 210 3.47 28.06 -0.75
N TYR A 211 4.27 27.05 -1.10
CA TYR A 211 5.68 26.97 -0.75
C TYR A 211 6.46 28.19 -1.27
N THR A 212 6.27 28.57 -2.53
CA THR A 212 6.96 29.71 -3.14
C THR A 212 6.56 31.04 -2.49
N ASP A 213 5.28 31.21 -2.14
CA ASP A 213 4.78 32.38 -1.43
C ASP A 213 5.41 32.49 -0.03
N LEU A 214 5.46 31.38 0.70
CA LEU A 214 6.08 31.30 2.04
C LEU A 214 7.57 31.61 2.00
N VAL A 215 8.29 31.03 1.04
CA VAL A 215 9.72 31.28 0.84
C VAL A 215 9.98 32.75 0.51
N LYS A 216 9.14 33.38 -0.32
CA LYS A 216 9.29 34.81 -0.68
C LYS A 216 9.04 35.75 0.51
N ALA A 217 8.09 35.43 1.38
CA ALA A 217 7.71 36.27 2.52
C ALA A 217 8.69 36.13 3.71
N PHE A 218 9.22 34.92 3.95
CA PHE A 218 10.01 34.59 5.14
C PHE A 218 11.48 34.23 4.84
N HIS A 219 12.04 34.71 3.73
CA HIS A 219 13.46 34.44 3.42
C HIS A 219 14.41 35.18 4.38
N PRO A 220 15.32 34.47 5.09
CA PRO A 220 16.18 35.07 6.12
C PRO A 220 17.21 36.09 5.58
N ASP A 221 17.64 36.00 4.32
CA ASP A 221 18.59 36.98 3.71
C ASP A 221 18.04 38.41 3.59
N ARG A 222 16.74 38.62 3.75
CA ARG A 222 16.12 39.93 3.58
C ARG A 222 15.97 40.73 4.87
N GLU A 223 16.33 40.15 6.01
CA GLU A 223 16.13 40.76 7.33
C GLU A 223 17.45 41.30 7.90
N GLN A 224 17.44 42.57 8.34
CA GLN A 224 18.60 43.22 8.96
C GLN A 224 18.64 43.05 10.49
N ASP A 225 17.53 42.67 11.13
CA ASP A 225 17.46 42.37 12.56
C ASP A 225 17.85 40.91 12.81
N GLU A 226 18.83 40.68 13.69
CA GLU A 226 19.33 39.35 14.02
C GLU A 226 18.25 38.46 14.66
N THR A 227 17.34 39.03 15.45
CA THR A 227 16.29 38.27 16.16
C THR A 227 15.18 37.79 15.23
N GLU A 228 14.74 38.64 14.32
CA GLU A 228 13.76 38.26 13.28
C GLU A 228 14.38 37.33 12.23
N ARG A 229 15.69 37.40 11.99
CA ARG A 229 16.39 36.45 11.11
C ARG A 229 16.40 35.04 11.67
N GLU A 230 16.60 34.85 12.97
CA GLU A 230 16.51 33.54 13.62
C GLU A 230 15.09 32.97 13.53
N ARG A 231 14.09 33.79 13.84
CA ARG A 231 12.67 33.44 13.71
C ARG A 231 12.32 32.99 12.30
N LYS A 232 12.74 33.75 11.27
CA LYS A 232 12.53 33.40 9.85
C LYS A 232 13.26 32.13 9.43
N THR A 233 14.42 31.85 10.03
CA THR A 233 15.18 30.61 9.77
C THR A 233 14.46 29.37 10.30
N GLU A 234 13.85 29.45 11.48
CA GLU A 234 13.04 28.34 12.03
C GLU A 234 11.78 28.09 11.22
N ILE A 235 11.09 29.16 10.82
CA ILE A 235 9.92 29.09 9.94
C ILE A 235 10.31 28.41 8.60
N MET A 236 11.41 28.82 7.99
CA MET A 236 11.88 28.22 6.73
C MET A 236 12.14 26.72 6.86
N LYS A 237 12.76 26.26 7.95
CA LYS A 237 12.99 24.83 8.21
C LYS A 237 11.67 24.05 8.26
N LEU A 238 10.65 24.61 8.91
CA LEU A 238 9.32 23.99 8.99
C LEU A 238 8.63 23.95 7.63
N VAL A 239 8.73 25.02 6.84
CA VAL A 239 8.20 25.09 5.46
C VAL A 239 8.85 24.05 4.56
N THR A 240 10.18 23.90 4.62
CA THR A 240 10.91 22.90 3.84
C THR A 240 10.54 21.48 4.24
N GLN A 241 10.45 21.17 5.55
CA GLN A 241 10.05 19.84 6.02
C GLN A 241 8.61 19.47 5.64
N ALA A 242 7.70 20.45 5.63
CA ALA A 242 6.33 20.26 5.17
C ALA A 242 6.27 19.95 3.67
N TYR A 243 7.08 20.65 2.86
CA TYR A 243 7.18 20.42 1.42
C TYR A 243 7.79 19.06 1.08
N GLU A 244 8.87 18.65 1.76
CA GLU A 244 9.51 17.34 1.55
C GLU A 244 8.62 16.14 1.89
N LYS A 245 7.68 16.32 2.83
CA LYS A 245 6.72 15.29 3.24
C LYS A 245 5.44 15.28 2.39
N ASP A 246 5.39 16.10 1.32
CA ASP A 246 4.18 16.38 0.54
C ASP A 246 2.97 16.78 1.43
N ASP A 247 3.23 17.36 2.61
CA ASP A 247 2.19 17.77 3.55
C ASP A 247 1.67 19.17 3.19
N LEU A 248 0.82 19.21 2.17
CA LEU A 248 0.11 20.42 1.72
C LEU A 248 -0.62 21.11 2.88
N PHE A 249 -1.05 20.37 3.89
CA PHE A 249 -1.77 20.92 5.04
C PHE A 249 -0.86 21.68 5.99
N GLU A 250 0.36 21.18 6.23
CA GLU A 250 1.36 21.90 7.04
C GLU A 250 1.85 23.17 6.32
N LEU A 251 1.94 23.14 4.99
CA LEU A 251 2.21 24.36 4.19
C LEU A 251 1.08 25.38 4.29
N LEU A 252 -0.18 24.93 4.22
CA LEU A 252 -1.34 25.80 4.41
C LEU A 252 -1.39 26.41 5.83
N ARG A 253 -1.04 25.61 6.84
CA ARG A 253 -0.94 26.05 8.24
C ARG A 253 0.06 27.18 8.41
N LEU A 254 1.28 26.97 7.93
CA LEU A 254 2.33 27.97 8.01
C LEU A 254 1.91 29.26 7.30
N LYS A 255 1.23 29.16 6.15
CA LYS A 255 0.72 30.34 5.44
C LYS A 255 -0.31 31.13 6.25
N ILE A 256 -1.23 30.46 6.96
CA ILE A 256 -2.26 31.13 7.77
C ILE A 256 -1.66 31.75 9.05
N GLU A 257 -0.87 31.00 9.81
CA GLU A 257 -0.27 31.48 11.08
C GLU A 257 0.60 32.72 10.88
N LEU A 258 1.36 32.73 9.78
CA LEU A 258 2.27 33.82 9.46
C LEU A 258 1.55 35.04 8.90
N GLN A 259 0.36 34.86 8.32
CA GLN A 259 -0.47 35.93 7.77
C GLN A 259 -1.27 36.66 8.86
N ASP A 260 -1.59 36.01 9.99
CA ASP A 260 -2.21 36.66 11.17
C ASP A 260 -1.26 37.60 11.93
N SER A 261 0.05 37.55 11.64
CA SER A 261 1.06 38.43 12.26
C SER A 261 1.16 39.81 11.59
N ASP A 262 0.72 39.93 10.32
CA ASP A 262 0.61 41.19 9.58
C ASP A 262 -0.88 41.53 9.38
N ILE A 263 -1.37 42.47 10.20
CA ILE A 263 -2.75 42.97 10.17
C ILE A 263 -2.96 43.78 8.87
N GLU A 264 -3.06 43.14 7.70
CA GLU A 264 -3.70 43.74 6.51
C GLU A 264 -3.96 42.82 5.30
N SER A 265 -4.01 41.50 5.44
CA SER A 265 -4.46 40.64 4.32
C SER A 265 -5.37 39.47 4.70
N ILE A 266 -6.37 39.70 5.56
CA ILE A 266 -7.47 38.73 5.76
C ILE A 266 -8.46 38.82 4.59
N THR A 267 -8.00 38.47 3.40
CA THR A 267 -8.82 38.06 2.27
C THR A 267 -8.16 36.83 1.68
N ILE A 268 -8.21 35.72 2.43
CA ILE A 268 -8.21 34.42 1.77
C ILE A 268 -9.40 34.47 0.82
N ALA A 269 -9.14 34.68 -0.47
CA ALA A 269 -10.20 34.81 -1.46
C ALA A 269 -11.12 33.60 -1.31
N ASP A 270 -12.43 33.81 -1.22
CA ASP A 270 -13.40 32.73 -1.00
C ASP A 270 -13.24 31.58 -2.01
N GLU A 271 -12.66 31.85 -3.18
CA GLU A 271 -12.26 30.86 -4.18
C GLU A 271 -11.18 29.89 -3.68
N GLN A 272 -10.15 30.37 -2.98
CA GLN A 272 -9.11 29.54 -2.37
C GLN A 272 -9.69 28.67 -1.25
N LEU A 273 -10.53 29.24 -0.36
CA LEU A 273 -11.23 28.49 0.69
C LEU A 273 -12.22 27.45 0.14
N LYS A 274 -12.92 27.74 -0.96
CA LYS A 274 -13.76 26.76 -1.67
C LYS A 274 -12.92 25.63 -2.24
N TYR A 275 -11.80 25.97 -2.86
CA TYR A 275 -10.89 24.99 -3.45
C TYR A 275 -10.25 24.09 -2.37
N TYR A 276 -9.82 24.65 -1.23
CA TYR A 276 -9.28 23.89 -0.11
C TYR A 276 -10.33 22.98 0.54
N ASN A 277 -11.55 23.48 0.75
CA ASN A 277 -12.66 22.66 1.23
C ASN A 277 -13.03 21.51 0.29
N LYS A 278 -12.81 21.67 -1.02
CA LYS A 278 -12.99 20.61 -2.01
C LYS A 278 -11.90 19.55 -1.87
N ILE A 279 -10.63 19.95 -1.83
CA ILE A 279 -9.49 19.02 -1.65
C ILE A 279 -9.63 18.23 -0.34
N LEU A 280 -9.99 18.89 0.76
CA LEU A 280 -10.19 18.27 2.08
C LEU A 280 -11.33 17.25 2.13
N LYS A 281 -12.23 17.24 1.15
CA LYS A 281 -13.32 16.26 1.04
C LYS A 281 -12.98 15.08 0.14
N GLU A 282 -12.00 15.24 -0.74
CA GLU A 282 -11.61 14.28 -1.77
C GLU A 282 -10.35 13.47 -1.38
N THR A 283 -9.70 13.83 -0.27
CA THR A 283 -8.60 13.11 0.37
C THR A 283 -9.11 12.23 1.50
#